data_AF-A0A379W9V4-F1
#
_entry.id   AF-A0A379W9V4-F1
#
_cell.length_a   1.000
_cell.length_b   1.000
_cell.length_c   1.000
_cell.angle_alpha   90.00
_cell.angle_beta   90.00
_cell.angle_gamma   90.00
#
_symmetry.space_group_name_H-M   'P 1'
#
loop_
_entity.id
_entity.type
_entity.pdbx_description
1 polymer ?
#
loop_
_entity_poly.entity_id
_entity_poly.type
_entity_poly.pdbx_seq_one_letter_code
_entity_poly.pdbx_strand_id
1 'polypeptide(L)'
;MWLNTPYKDYDSDVYPIPVIAYESENFWFRGLGGGYYLWNDNADKLSIMAYWSPMYFKPGDSDDHQLRRLDKRKSTMMAGVSYAHHTQYGFLRTSLAGDTLDNSNGIVWDLAWLYRYTNGGLTLTPGIGVEWNSENQNDYYYGVSRKESSRSGLRGYNPNDSWNPYLELSANYNFAGNWSVYGTARYTRLSDEITDSPMVDKSWTGILSTGVTYRF
;
A
#
# COMPACT_ATOMS: atom_id res chain seq x y z
N MET A 1 -11.64 -7.28 3.19
CA MET A 1 -10.94 -6.11 2.61
C MET A 1 -11.39 -5.95 1.18
N TRP A 2 -11.88 -4.76 0.83
CA TRP A 2 -12.19 -4.32 -0.53
C TRP A 2 -11.01 -3.51 -1.06
N LEU A 3 -10.59 -3.80 -2.29
CA LEU A 3 -9.52 -3.11 -3.00
C LEU A 3 -10.01 -2.80 -4.41
N ASN A 4 -9.81 -1.55 -4.84
CA ASN A 4 -10.00 -1.17 -6.23
C ASN A 4 -8.66 -1.08 -6.94
N THR A 5 -8.46 -1.87 -7.99
CA THR A 5 -7.28 -1.80 -8.85
C THR A 5 -7.46 -0.73 -9.93
N PRO A 6 -6.39 -0.01 -10.31
CA PRO A 6 -6.46 1.04 -11.31
C PRO A 6 -6.46 0.52 -12.76
N TYR A 7 -6.27 -0.78 -12.96
CA TYR A 7 -6.22 -1.41 -14.27
C TYR A 7 -7.58 -1.43 -14.98
N LYS A 8 -7.55 -1.34 -16.31
CA LYS A 8 -8.73 -1.37 -17.17
C LYS A 8 -9.54 -2.64 -17.01
N ASP A 9 -10.85 -2.47 -16.93
CA ASP A 9 -11.83 -3.57 -16.89
C ASP A 9 -11.44 -4.66 -15.88
N TYR A 10 -10.96 -4.24 -14.71
CA TYR A 10 -10.76 -5.07 -13.53
C TYR A 10 -11.89 -4.86 -12.53
N ASP A 11 -12.48 -5.97 -12.09
CA ASP A 11 -13.46 -5.97 -11.01
C ASP A 11 -12.82 -5.70 -9.64
N SER A 12 -13.61 -5.13 -8.73
CA SER A 12 -13.16 -4.91 -7.34
C SER A 12 -13.44 -6.16 -6.50
N ASP A 13 -12.38 -6.77 -5.98
CA ASP A 13 -12.49 -7.99 -5.20
C ASP A 13 -12.62 -7.73 -3.69
N VAL A 14 -13.32 -8.62 -3.00
CA VAL A 14 -13.39 -8.67 -1.54
C VAL A 14 -12.69 -9.91 -1.01
N TYR A 15 -11.56 -9.71 -0.33
CA TYR A 15 -10.78 -10.81 0.26
C TYR A 15 -10.90 -10.84 1.80
N PRO A 16 -11.24 -12.00 2.41
CA PRO A 16 -11.09 -12.20 3.85
C PRO A 16 -9.60 -12.43 4.15
N ILE A 17 -8.95 -11.45 4.78
CA ILE A 17 -7.54 -11.55 5.17
C ILE A 17 -7.48 -11.52 6.70
N PRO A 18 -6.96 -12.57 7.35
CA PRO A 18 -6.72 -12.52 8.78
C PRO A 18 -5.62 -11.48 9.05
N VAL A 19 -5.97 -10.41 9.76
CA VAL A 19 -4.99 -9.40 10.18
C VAL A 19 -4.49 -9.78 11.56
N ILE A 20 -3.31 -10.39 11.60
CA ILE A 20 -2.58 -10.63 12.84
C ILE A 20 -1.69 -9.42 13.07
N ALA A 21 -1.84 -8.78 14.22
CA ALA A 21 -0.96 -7.71 14.67
C ALA A 21 -0.38 -8.08 16.02
N TYR A 22 0.93 -7.97 16.13
CA TYR A 22 1.70 -8.17 17.35
C TYR A 22 2.73 -7.06 17.45
N GLU A 23 2.86 -6.45 18.63
CA GLU A 23 3.84 -5.40 18.88
C GLU A 23 4.49 -5.67 20.23
N SER A 24 5.82 -5.73 20.24
CA SER A 24 6.66 -5.83 21.43
C SER A 24 7.60 -4.62 21.53
N GLU A 25 8.48 -4.62 22.53
CA GLU A 25 9.51 -3.59 22.68
C GLU A 25 10.57 -3.67 21.55
N ASN A 26 10.84 -4.86 21.01
CA ASN A 26 11.95 -5.11 20.09
C ASN A 26 11.50 -5.31 18.64
N PHE A 27 10.30 -5.85 18.42
CA PHE A 27 9.82 -6.18 17.08
C PHE A 27 8.30 -6.07 16.99
N TRP A 28 7.83 -5.91 15.76
CA TRP A 28 6.42 -5.84 15.43
C TRP A 28 6.10 -6.70 14.22
N PHE A 29 4.89 -7.23 14.17
CA PHE A 29 4.30 -7.94 13.05
C PHE A 29 2.92 -7.37 12.79
N ARG A 30 2.60 -7.06 11.54
CA ARG A 30 1.31 -6.49 11.11
C ARG A 30 0.95 -7.08 9.75
N GLY A 31 -0.06 -7.94 9.70
CA GLY A 31 -0.46 -8.61 8.47
C GLY A 31 0.67 -9.47 7.89
N LEU A 32 1.07 -9.16 6.65
CA LEU A 32 2.17 -9.83 5.94
C LEU A 32 3.50 -9.05 6.02
N GLY A 33 3.62 -8.16 7.00
CA GLY A 33 4.84 -7.40 7.25
C GLY A 33 5.28 -7.50 8.70
N GLY A 34 6.58 -7.28 8.91
CA GLY A 34 7.17 -7.21 10.24
C GLY A 34 8.44 -6.38 10.23
N GLY A 35 8.87 -5.98 11.41
CA GLY A 35 10.06 -5.19 11.57
C GLY A 35 10.68 -5.32 12.96
N TYR A 36 11.94 -4.93 13.04
CA TYR A 36 12.73 -4.92 14.25
C TYR A 36 13.10 -3.48 14.58
N TYR A 37 12.78 -3.03 15.80
CA TYR A 37 13.09 -1.71 16.28
C TYR A 37 14.60 -1.57 16.53
N LEU A 38 15.23 -0.67 15.80
CA LEU A 38 16.59 -0.18 16.08
C LEU A 38 16.56 0.89 17.17
N TRP A 39 15.45 1.63 17.26
CA TRP A 39 15.17 2.64 18.28
C TRP A 39 13.68 2.64 18.56
N ASN A 40 13.30 2.67 19.84
CA ASN A 40 11.89 2.67 20.26
C ASN A 40 11.76 3.40 21.60
N ASP A 41 11.43 4.68 21.52
CA ASP A 41 11.08 5.49 22.69
C ASP A 41 9.67 6.12 22.53
N ASN A 42 9.32 7.05 23.41
CA ASN A 42 8.00 7.70 23.40
C ASN A 42 7.78 8.64 22.20
N ALA A 43 8.85 9.24 21.66
CA ALA A 43 8.81 10.15 20.53
C ALA A 43 9.17 9.42 19.24
N ASP A 44 10.29 8.73 19.23
CA ASP A 44 10.97 8.21 18.05
C ASP A 44 10.91 6.69 17.99
N LYS A 45 10.50 6.18 16.83
CA LYS A 45 10.53 4.76 16.50
C LYS A 45 11.22 4.55 15.17
N LEU A 46 12.40 3.95 15.18
CA LEU A 46 13.14 3.55 13.98
C LEU A 46 13.16 2.03 13.90
N SER A 47 12.76 1.47 12.77
CA SER A 47 12.81 0.02 12.55
C SER A 47 13.32 -0.34 11.16
N ILE A 48 14.04 -1.46 11.09
CA ILE A 48 14.18 -2.19 9.83
C ILE A 48 12.92 -3.01 9.64
N MET A 49 12.42 -3.10 8.42
CA MET A 49 11.16 -3.79 8.13
C MET A 49 11.21 -4.52 6.81
N ALA A 50 10.35 -5.52 6.70
CA ALA A 50 10.00 -6.14 5.45
C ALA A 50 8.51 -6.44 5.39
N TYR A 51 7.91 -6.33 4.21
CA TYR A 51 6.50 -6.59 4.00
C TYR A 51 6.23 -7.15 2.61
N TRP A 52 5.18 -7.96 2.50
CA TRP A 52 4.68 -8.41 1.21
C TRP A 52 3.86 -7.31 0.53
N SER A 53 4.31 -6.81 -0.62
CA SER A 53 3.53 -5.89 -1.44
C SER A 53 2.44 -6.67 -2.19
N PRO A 54 1.15 -6.36 -1.97
CA PRO A 54 0.06 -7.05 -2.65
C PRO A 54 -0.17 -6.55 -4.08
N MET A 55 0.66 -5.64 -4.60
CA MET A 55 0.51 -5.18 -5.99
C MET A 55 0.76 -6.35 -6.96
N TYR A 56 -0.18 -6.59 -7.85
CA TYR A 56 -0.02 -7.58 -8.92
C TYR A 56 -0.90 -7.19 -10.11
N PHE A 57 -0.59 -7.77 -11.26
CA PHE A 57 -1.44 -7.72 -12.45
C PHE A 57 -1.48 -9.11 -13.07
N LYS A 58 -2.67 -9.69 -13.16
CA LYS A 58 -2.93 -10.97 -13.82
C LYS A 58 -3.74 -10.70 -15.09
N PRO A 59 -3.18 -10.92 -16.30
CA PRO A 59 -3.88 -10.64 -17.54
C PRO A 59 -5.29 -11.27 -17.62
N GLY A 60 -5.48 -12.46 -17.04
CA GLY A 60 -6.76 -13.16 -17.04
C GLY A 60 -7.88 -12.52 -16.19
N ASP A 61 -7.54 -11.64 -15.25
CA ASP A 61 -8.50 -10.98 -14.36
C ASP A 61 -9.10 -9.70 -15.01
N SER A 62 -8.56 -9.26 -16.16
CA SER A 62 -9.13 -8.17 -16.96
C SER A 62 -10.07 -8.71 -18.03
N ASP A 63 -11.17 -8.00 -18.27
CA ASP A 63 -12.05 -8.25 -19.42
C ASP A 63 -11.57 -7.55 -20.71
N ASP A 64 -10.61 -6.63 -20.63
CA ASP A 64 -9.98 -6.01 -21.79
C ASP A 64 -9.07 -7.04 -22.51
N HIS A 65 -9.41 -7.33 -23.77
CA HIS A 65 -8.70 -8.31 -24.58
C HIS A 65 -7.24 -7.91 -24.91
N GLN A 66 -6.91 -6.63 -24.90
CA GLN A 66 -5.53 -6.14 -25.05
C GLN A 66 -4.74 -6.36 -23.75
N LEU A 67 -5.33 -6.10 -22.58
CA LEU A 67 -4.72 -6.37 -21.27
C LEU A 67 -4.44 -7.85 -21.04
N ARG A 68 -5.34 -8.73 -21.51
CA ARG A 68 -5.14 -10.20 -21.51
C ARG A 68 -3.90 -10.67 -22.25
N ARG A 69 -3.35 -9.82 -23.12
CA ARG A 69 -2.14 -10.08 -23.92
C ARG A 69 -0.90 -9.39 -23.36
N LEU A 70 -0.96 -8.80 -22.17
CA LEU A 70 0.21 -8.30 -21.45
C LEU A 70 0.85 -9.42 -20.61
N ASP A 71 2.09 -9.22 -20.19
CA ASP A 71 2.75 -10.15 -19.29
C ASP A 71 2.24 -9.98 -17.85
N LYS A 72 2.25 -11.05 -17.07
CA LYS A 72 1.82 -11.01 -15.67
C LYS A 72 2.82 -10.23 -14.81
N ARG A 73 2.33 -9.33 -13.95
CA ARG A 73 3.12 -8.67 -12.91
C ARG A 73 2.90 -9.37 -11.58
N LYS A 74 3.98 -9.77 -10.91
CA LYS A 74 3.95 -10.53 -9.67
C LYS A 74 4.03 -9.59 -8.48
N SER A 75 3.34 -9.95 -7.41
CA SER A 75 3.58 -9.40 -6.08
C SER A 75 5.00 -9.71 -5.62
N THR A 76 5.57 -8.83 -4.81
CA THR A 76 6.96 -8.95 -4.35
C THR A 76 7.11 -8.68 -2.85
N MET A 77 8.26 -9.06 -2.31
CA MET A 77 8.65 -8.72 -0.94
C MET A 77 9.49 -7.44 -0.97
N MET A 78 9.07 -6.47 -0.17
CA MET A 78 9.74 -5.19 0.01
C MET A 78 10.47 -5.21 1.34
N ALA A 79 11.69 -4.65 1.40
CA ALA A 79 12.41 -4.47 2.66
C ALA A 79 13.10 -3.11 2.71
N GLY A 80 13.27 -2.57 3.92
CA GLY A 80 13.95 -1.31 4.13
C GLY A 80 13.80 -0.79 5.56
N VAL A 81 13.61 0.52 5.68
CA VAL A 81 13.56 1.22 6.98
C VAL A 81 12.26 1.98 7.13
N SER A 82 11.76 2.07 8.35
CA SER A 82 10.67 2.97 8.71
C SER A 82 11.02 3.78 9.95
N TYR A 83 10.54 5.01 9.97
CA TYR A 83 10.72 5.94 11.06
C TYR A 83 9.39 6.61 11.38
N ALA A 84 9.06 6.70 12.67
CA ALA A 84 7.92 7.45 13.16
C ALA A 84 8.34 8.40 14.28
N HIS A 85 7.91 9.66 14.18
CA HIS A 85 8.18 10.70 15.17
C HIS A 85 6.86 11.24 15.72
N HIS A 86 6.63 11.05 17.02
CA HIS A 86 5.42 11.43 17.74
C HIS A 86 5.57 12.82 18.34
N THR A 87 4.54 13.63 18.14
CA THR A 87 4.41 14.97 18.70
C THR A 87 3.06 15.11 19.41
N GLN A 88 2.86 16.22 20.12
CA GLN A 88 1.57 16.52 20.75
C GLN A 88 0.42 16.72 19.75
N TYR A 89 0.71 17.02 18.48
CA TYR A 89 -0.29 17.33 17.45
C TYR A 89 -0.46 16.21 16.41
N GLY A 90 0.10 15.03 16.66
CA GLY A 90 0.14 13.94 15.69
C GLY A 90 1.52 13.33 15.58
N PHE A 91 1.71 12.46 14.60
CA PHE A 91 3.00 11.82 14.35
C PHE A 91 3.31 11.79 12.85
N LEU A 92 4.58 12.02 12.55
CA LEU A 92 5.15 11.79 11.24
C LEU A 92 5.44 10.29 11.10
N ARG A 93 5.08 9.69 9.97
CA ARG A 93 5.47 8.35 9.58
C ARG A 93 6.19 8.45 8.24
N THR A 94 7.35 7.83 8.13
CA THR A 94 8.02 7.68 6.84
C THR A 94 8.62 6.29 6.70
N SER A 95 8.67 5.78 5.49
CA SER A 95 9.29 4.49 5.22
C SER A 95 9.88 4.43 3.83
N LEU A 96 11.06 3.84 3.69
CA LEU A 96 11.74 3.63 2.43
C LEU A 96 12.00 2.13 2.28
N ALA A 97 11.48 1.53 1.22
CA ALA A 97 11.62 0.10 0.96
C ALA A 97 11.95 -0.17 -0.50
N GLY A 98 12.80 -1.17 -0.74
CA GLY A 98 13.14 -1.67 -2.07
C GLY A 98 12.66 -3.09 -2.27
N ASP A 99 12.44 -3.45 -3.53
CA ASP A 99 12.18 -4.83 -3.93
C ASP A 99 13.37 -5.75 -3.59
N THR A 100 13.08 -6.93 -3.04
CA THR A 100 14.07 -7.92 -2.63
C THR A 100 13.99 -9.24 -3.40
N LEU A 101 13.00 -9.40 -4.29
CA LEU A 101 12.83 -10.62 -5.10
C LEU A 101 13.12 -10.38 -6.59
N ASP A 102 13.77 -9.27 -6.92
CA ASP A 102 14.17 -8.88 -8.28
C ASP A 102 13.02 -8.90 -9.31
N ASN A 103 11.80 -8.60 -8.88
CA ASN A 103 10.65 -8.49 -9.77
C ASN A 103 10.64 -7.12 -10.46
N SER A 104 10.54 -6.03 -9.69
CA SER A 104 10.55 -4.66 -10.19
C SER A 104 11.93 -4.01 -10.07
N ASN A 105 12.78 -4.40 -9.11
CA ASN A 105 13.97 -3.63 -8.71
C ASN A 105 13.62 -2.16 -8.37
N GLY A 106 12.40 -1.95 -7.88
CA GLY A 106 11.82 -0.65 -7.58
C GLY A 106 12.02 -0.23 -6.12
N ILE A 107 11.92 1.08 -5.89
CA ILE A 107 11.95 1.70 -4.57
C ILE A 107 10.62 2.42 -4.34
N VAL A 108 10.11 2.31 -3.11
CA VAL A 108 8.91 2.98 -2.63
C VAL A 108 9.27 3.80 -1.39
N TRP A 109 8.90 5.08 -1.40
CA TRP A 109 9.03 5.98 -0.26
C TRP A 109 7.66 6.50 0.17
N ASP A 110 7.26 6.21 1.40
CA ASP A 110 6.04 6.72 2.02
C ASP A 110 6.37 7.83 3.02
N LEU A 111 5.58 8.91 2.99
CA LEU A 111 5.63 9.98 3.98
C LEU A 111 4.20 10.39 4.34
N ALA A 112 3.87 10.36 5.63
CA ALA A 112 2.55 10.70 6.13
C ALA A 112 2.59 11.47 7.45
N TRP A 113 1.62 12.35 7.63
CA TRP A 113 1.29 12.97 8.90
C TRP A 113 -0.05 12.43 9.38
N LEU A 114 -0.08 11.90 10.60
CA LEU A 114 -1.24 11.26 11.19
C LEU A 114 -1.61 11.91 12.51
N TYR A 115 -2.91 12.02 12.79
CA TYR A 115 -3.40 12.51 14.07
C TYR A 115 -4.17 11.42 14.79
N ARG A 116 -3.71 10.98 15.96
CA ARG A 116 -4.42 9.99 16.76
C ARG A 116 -5.32 10.68 17.77
N TYR A 117 -6.63 10.53 17.59
CA TYR A 117 -7.65 10.98 18.51
C TYR A 117 -8.28 9.79 19.22
N THR A 118 -8.22 9.78 20.56
CA THR A 118 -8.82 8.73 21.37
C THR A 118 -9.88 9.34 22.28
N ASN A 119 -11.10 8.81 22.23
CA ASN A 119 -12.21 9.20 23.09
C ASN A 119 -12.94 7.97 23.63
N GLY A 120 -12.71 7.65 24.90
CA GLY A 120 -13.23 6.42 25.52
C GLY A 120 -12.75 5.17 24.79
N GLY A 121 -13.69 4.33 24.33
CA GLY A 121 -13.39 3.12 23.56
C GLY A 121 -13.07 3.36 22.07
N LEU A 122 -13.25 4.58 21.55
CA LEU A 122 -13.03 4.91 20.14
C LEU A 122 -11.65 5.54 19.93
N THR A 123 -10.89 5.01 18.98
CA THR A 123 -9.66 5.60 18.44
C THR A 123 -9.86 5.90 16.97
N LEU A 124 -9.70 7.15 16.58
CA LEU A 124 -9.69 7.63 15.20
C LEU A 124 -8.30 8.12 14.84
N THR A 125 -7.80 7.72 13.68
CA THR A 125 -6.49 8.12 13.16
C THR A 125 -6.64 8.57 11.71
N PRO A 126 -7.10 9.81 11.47
CA PRO A 126 -6.94 10.44 10.16
C PRO A 126 -5.47 10.69 9.83
N GLY A 127 -5.14 10.62 8.56
CA GLY A 127 -3.80 10.89 8.04
C GLY A 127 -3.85 11.42 6.61
N ILE A 128 -2.82 12.19 6.28
CA ILE A 128 -2.53 12.65 4.92
C ILE A 128 -1.08 12.27 4.61
N GLY A 129 -0.84 11.80 3.40
CA GLY A 129 0.50 11.40 3.01
C GLY A 129 0.73 11.47 1.51
N VAL A 130 1.94 11.10 1.13
CA VAL A 130 2.38 10.96 -0.25
C VAL A 130 3.27 9.74 -0.36
N GLU A 131 3.05 8.99 -1.43
CA GLU A 131 3.85 7.81 -1.76
C GLU A 131 4.60 8.10 -3.06
N TRP A 132 5.92 8.04 -3.00
CA TRP A 132 6.79 8.12 -4.16
C TRP A 132 7.17 6.72 -4.63
N ASN A 133 7.04 6.46 -5.92
CA ASN A 133 7.42 5.21 -6.58
C ASN A 133 8.47 5.49 -7.64
N SER A 134 9.59 4.77 -7.60
CA SER A 134 10.67 4.92 -8.58
C SER A 134 10.24 4.52 -10.00
N GLU A 135 10.98 4.97 -11.01
CA GLU A 135 10.77 4.59 -12.42
C GLU A 135 10.65 3.06 -12.58
N ASN A 136 11.61 2.28 -12.05
CA ASN A 136 11.56 0.82 -12.09
C ASN A 136 10.29 0.20 -11.48
N GLN A 137 9.77 0.80 -10.40
CA GLN A 137 8.54 0.35 -9.75
C GLN A 137 7.35 0.61 -10.69
N ASN A 138 7.27 1.82 -11.24
CA ASN A 138 6.18 2.18 -12.14
C ASN A 138 6.24 1.41 -13.45
N ASP A 139 7.42 1.24 -14.05
CA ASP A 139 7.62 0.51 -15.31
C ASP A 139 7.19 -0.95 -15.16
N TYR A 140 7.54 -1.59 -14.03
CA TYR A 140 7.09 -2.95 -13.78
C TYR A 140 5.57 -3.05 -13.67
N TYR A 141 4.89 -2.18 -12.93
CA TYR A 141 3.44 -2.34 -12.69
C TYR A 141 2.54 -1.69 -13.75
N TYR A 142 3.03 -0.70 -14.49
CA TYR A 142 2.24 0.14 -15.41
C TYR A 142 2.89 0.34 -16.79
N GLY A 143 4.12 -0.13 -17.00
CA GLY A 143 4.80 -0.07 -18.29
C GLY A 143 4.28 -1.10 -19.29
N VAL A 144 4.33 -0.75 -20.57
CA VAL A 144 4.02 -1.62 -21.70
C VAL A 144 5.24 -1.69 -22.62
N SER A 145 5.90 -2.85 -22.60
CA SER A 145 7.09 -3.08 -23.41
C SER A 145 6.77 -3.13 -24.91
N ARG A 146 7.79 -2.98 -25.77
CA ARG A 146 7.62 -3.09 -27.24
C ARG A 146 7.05 -4.44 -27.68
N LYS A 147 7.41 -5.52 -26.99
CA LYS A 147 6.91 -6.88 -27.26
C LYS A 147 5.43 -6.99 -26.92
N GLU A 148 5.04 -6.47 -25.76
CA GLU A 148 3.66 -6.43 -25.31
C GLU A 148 2.79 -5.53 -26.18
N SER A 149 3.28 -4.35 -26.54
CA SER A 149 2.63 -3.42 -27.47
C SER A 149 2.34 -4.10 -28.81
N SER A 150 3.32 -4.83 -29.36
CA SER A 150 3.17 -5.56 -30.62
C SER A 150 2.14 -6.69 -30.55
N ARG A 151 1.96 -7.32 -29.39
CA ARG A 151 1.04 -8.46 -29.18
C ARG A 151 -0.38 -8.00 -28.83
N SER A 152 -0.49 -6.96 -28.02
CA SER A 152 -1.75 -6.43 -27.47
C SER A 152 -2.41 -5.38 -28.37
N GLY A 153 -1.62 -4.61 -29.12
CA GLY A 153 -2.08 -3.41 -29.84
C GLY A 153 -2.04 -2.13 -29.00
N LEU A 154 -1.70 -2.22 -27.70
CA LEU A 154 -1.53 -1.05 -26.83
C LEU A 154 -0.30 -0.25 -27.24
N ARG A 155 -0.32 1.07 -27.03
CA ARG A 155 0.88 1.90 -27.19
C ARG A 155 1.97 1.44 -26.22
N GLY A 156 3.22 1.43 -26.67
CA GLY A 156 4.35 1.29 -25.75
C GLY A 156 4.37 2.45 -24.77
N TYR A 157 4.68 2.17 -23.51
CA TYR A 157 4.66 3.17 -22.45
C TYR A 157 5.70 2.84 -21.39
N ASN A 158 6.53 3.82 -21.04
CA ASN A 158 7.57 3.74 -20.04
C ASN A 158 7.33 4.90 -19.07
N PRO A 159 6.70 4.66 -17.91
CA PRO A 159 6.44 5.70 -16.92
C PRO A 159 7.73 6.12 -16.21
N ASN A 160 7.83 7.39 -15.82
CA ASN A 160 8.92 7.87 -14.95
C ASN A 160 8.60 7.57 -13.47
N ASP A 161 9.34 8.18 -12.54
CA ASP A 161 8.96 8.16 -11.12
C ASP A 161 7.65 8.93 -10.86
N SER A 162 6.92 8.56 -9.80
CA SER A 162 5.59 9.11 -9.53
C SER A 162 5.40 9.49 -8.09
N TRP A 163 4.61 10.54 -7.85
CA TRP A 163 4.19 11.00 -6.53
C TRP A 163 2.68 10.89 -6.38
N ASN A 164 2.24 10.06 -5.44
CA ASN A 164 0.85 9.65 -5.28
C ASN A 164 0.33 10.12 -3.92
N PRO A 165 -0.27 11.32 -3.83
CA PRO A 165 -0.82 11.83 -2.58
C PRO A 165 -2.05 11.02 -2.16
N TYR A 166 -2.23 10.85 -0.86
CA TYR A 166 -3.33 10.06 -0.31
C TYR A 166 -3.88 10.63 0.99
N LEU A 167 -5.11 10.22 1.27
CA LEU A 167 -5.79 10.40 2.55
C LEU A 167 -6.06 9.02 3.14
N GLU A 168 -5.79 8.85 4.43
CA GLU A 168 -6.12 7.64 5.15
C GLU A 168 -6.93 7.95 6.43
N LEU A 169 -7.80 7.02 6.80
CA LEU A 169 -8.56 7.07 8.03
C LEU A 169 -8.63 5.68 8.62
N SER A 170 -8.19 5.54 9.87
CA SER A 170 -8.36 4.32 10.65
C SER A 170 -9.26 4.58 11.85
N ALA A 171 -10.27 3.75 12.05
CA ALA A 171 -11.16 3.75 13.20
C ALA A 171 -11.03 2.41 13.93
N ASN A 172 -10.93 2.45 15.25
CA ASN A 172 -10.95 1.26 16.10
C ASN A 172 -11.86 1.53 17.30
N TYR A 173 -12.82 0.65 17.54
CA TYR A 173 -13.74 0.75 18.66
C TYR A 173 -13.67 -0.50 19.53
N ASN A 174 -13.23 -0.32 20.78
CA ASN A 174 -13.27 -1.37 21.80
C ASN A 174 -14.68 -1.51 22.34
N PHE A 175 -15.32 -2.65 22.08
CA PHE A 175 -16.71 -2.89 22.46
C PHE A 175 -16.87 -3.91 23.59
N ALA A 176 -15.89 -4.80 23.80
CA ALA A 176 -15.96 -5.82 24.86
C ALA A 176 -14.58 -6.21 25.36
N GLY A 177 -13.95 -5.35 26.16
CA GLY A 177 -12.69 -5.61 26.88
C GLY A 177 -11.53 -5.93 25.94
N ASN A 178 -11.38 -7.19 25.57
CA ASN A 178 -10.37 -7.70 24.65
C ASN A 178 -10.79 -7.60 23.18
N TRP A 179 -12.07 -7.39 22.89
CA TRP A 179 -12.59 -7.32 21.52
C TRP A 179 -12.73 -5.88 21.02
N SER A 180 -12.19 -5.64 19.82
CA SER A 180 -12.35 -4.37 19.11
C SER A 180 -12.81 -4.62 17.68
N VAL A 181 -13.57 -3.68 17.13
CA VAL A 181 -13.88 -3.63 15.70
C VAL A 181 -13.03 -2.52 15.09
N TYR A 182 -12.46 -2.77 13.92
CA TYR A 182 -11.69 -1.78 13.19
C TYR A 182 -12.22 -1.57 11.78
N GLY A 183 -11.99 -0.37 11.26
CA GLY A 183 -12.20 0.01 9.88
C GLY A 183 -11.06 0.91 9.41
N THR A 184 -10.48 0.61 8.27
CA THR A 184 -9.47 1.46 7.63
C THR A 184 -9.90 1.78 6.20
N ALA A 185 -9.74 3.04 5.83
CA ALA A 185 -9.98 3.52 4.48
C ALA A 185 -8.76 4.30 4.01
N ARG A 186 -8.32 4.07 2.77
CA ARG A 186 -7.29 4.88 2.11
C ARG A 186 -7.74 5.23 0.71
N TYR A 187 -7.62 6.50 0.36
CA TYR A 187 -7.83 7.04 -0.97
C TYR A 187 -6.50 7.58 -1.48
N THR A 188 -5.98 7.02 -2.55
CA THR A 188 -4.74 7.46 -3.18
C THR A 188 -5.06 8.05 -4.54
N ARG A 189 -4.67 9.30 -4.78
CA ARG A 189 -4.72 9.91 -6.10
C ARG A 189 -3.46 9.53 -6.86
N LEU A 190 -3.63 8.96 -8.04
CA LEU A 190 -2.53 8.54 -8.88
C LEU A 190 -1.94 9.73 -9.63
N SER A 191 -0.62 9.72 -9.79
CA SER A 191 0.10 10.64 -10.66
C SER A 191 -0.23 10.39 -12.13
N ASP A 192 -0.04 11.41 -12.97
CA ASP A 192 -0.20 11.31 -14.42
C ASP A 192 0.70 10.23 -15.04
N GLU A 193 1.89 9.99 -14.45
CA GLU A 193 2.80 8.89 -14.85
C GLU A 193 2.17 7.50 -14.69
N ILE A 194 1.17 7.35 -13.83
CA ILE A 194 0.42 6.10 -13.70
C ILE A 194 -0.85 6.16 -14.56
N THR A 195 -1.58 7.28 -14.54
CA THR A 195 -2.88 7.36 -15.22
C THR A 195 -2.78 7.45 -16.73
N ASP A 196 -1.66 7.94 -17.26
CA ASP A 196 -1.42 7.95 -18.70
C ASP A 196 -1.11 6.54 -19.22
N SER A 197 -0.77 5.58 -18.35
CA SER A 197 -0.53 4.21 -18.79
C SER A 197 -1.73 3.66 -19.57
N PRO A 198 -1.51 3.05 -20.75
CA PRO A 198 -2.58 2.41 -21.49
C PRO A 198 -3.20 1.21 -20.75
N MET A 199 -2.59 0.77 -19.64
CA MET A 199 -3.14 -0.25 -18.74
C MET A 199 -4.15 0.29 -17.72
N VAL A 200 -4.22 1.62 -17.54
CA VAL A 200 -4.97 2.28 -16.46
C VAL A 200 -6.17 3.06 -17.03
N ASP A 201 -7.30 3.06 -16.33
CA ASP A 201 -8.49 3.89 -16.62
C ASP A 201 -8.99 4.70 -15.42
N LYS A 202 -8.42 4.50 -14.23
CA LYS A 202 -8.80 5.20 -13.00
C LYS A 202 -7.72 6.17 -12.57
N SER A 203 -8.14 7.34 -12.12
CA SER A 203 -7.24 8.38 -11.57
C SER A 203 -6.94 8.22 -10.08
N TRP A 204 -7.46 7.18 -9.45
CA TRP A 204 -7.33 6.93 -8.02
C TRP A 204 -7.44 5.43 -7.71
N THR A 205 -6.87 5.04 -6.56
CA THR A 205 -7.06 3.72 -5.95
C THR A 205 -7.62 3.86 -4.55
N GLY A 206 -8.39 2.84 -4.14
CA GLY A 206 -9.08 2.82 -2.87
C GLY A 206 -8.90 1.52 -2.14
N ILE A 207 -8.68 1.61 -0.84
CA ILE A 207 -8.64 0.47 0.07
C ILE A 207 -9.69 0.70 1.14
N LEU A 208 -10.53 -0.30 1.39
CA LEU A 208 -11.42 -0.34 2.53
C LEU A 208 -11.27 -1.70 3.23
N SER A 209 -10.87 -1.69 4.49
CA SER A 209 -10.74 -2.90 5.30
C SER A 209 -11.56 -2.75 6.56
N THR A 210 -12.34 -3.76 6.90
CA THR A 210 -13.08 -3.82 8.17
C THR A 210 -12.89 -5.21 8.77
N GLY A 211 -12.90 -5.28 10.09
CA GLY A 211 -12.70 -6.54 10.77
C GLY A 211 -12.84 -6.43 12.29
N VAL A 212 -12.68 -7.56 12.94
CA VAL A 212 -12.70 -7.69 14.40
C VAL A 212 -11.32 -8.15 14.85
N THR A 213 -10.78 -7.51 15.88
CA THR A 213 -9.50 -7.84 16.50
C THR A 213 -9.71 -8.26 17.94
N TYR A 214 -8.87 -9.19 18.39
CA TYR A 214 -8.79 -9.62 19.77
C TYR A 214 -7.42 -9.25 20.34
N ARG A 215 -7.40 -8.52 21.47
CA ARG A 215 -6.19 -8.20 22.21
C ARG A 215 -5.99 -9.24 23.31
N PHE A 216 -4.87 -9.96 23.25
CA PHE A 216 -4.45 -10.87 24.32
C PHE A 216 -3.85 -10.09 25.49
#